data_AF-A0A0R3X3L2-F1
#
_entry.id   AF-A0A0R3X3L2-F1
#
_cell.length_a   1.000
_cell.length_b   1.000
_cell.length_c   1.000
_cell.angle_alpha   90.00
_cell.angle_beta   90.00
_cell.angle_gamma   90.00
#
_symmetry.space_group_name_H-M   'P 1'
#
loop_
_entity.id
_entity.type
_entity.pdbx_description
1 polymer ?
#
loop_
_entity_poly.entity_id
_entity_poly.type
_entity_poly.pdbx_seq_one_letter_code
_entity_poly.pdbx_strand_id
1 'polypeptide(L)'
;MVECDTGVPCAVDGSWCPWSSTVVKCSAVCGDSGMGLRIRLCACPSPAHGGKRCSPPPGAKEAAMLAQSHLQAAATHKGVNDSKEGDDEDLPIPSAADIAAIADGSGKWDACNRNFCPYLRRLTDYEVNITVDDLQHQRPEDAWVWSGGLPGSRHDPVGLHCSPQLRSRIEVYDKRYRFPRARAMWTRSIGKSEYQAYDFVGTPLRDNLRLHISRDMLIIRSLDEADEGIYRFGYEYEPLQFSTICFFAVYLSDKVVVIESGKPFTLTCNAKGLWPIIQQTPNDNWKTFWAYRPDKKATALGTKPIEKLWTADLKPPRVVEEGDILANMSEGSMVMTLFDTDTRQLDAVAYSMSGYYQCIVQNVPKGLGEHNFVTNAIHLVVVSPPTLTEKLRKFITKNWKAIVALLIVLMVVILVYMLLIRLRARRVASLRTWEALQEEKKRAKMITAGEIKVKTKDL
;
A
#
# COMPACT_ATOMS: atom_id res chain seq x y z
N MET A 1 -60.40 5.50 -66.11
CA MET A 1 -60.04 6.16 -64.84
C MET A 1 -61.21 7.05 -64.47
N VAL A 2 -61.74 6.93 -63.25
CA VAL A 2 -62.81 7.83 -62.77
C VAL A 2 -62.11 9.08 -62.24
N GLU A 3 -62.45 10.26 -62.77
CA GLU A 3 -61.96 11.54 -62.25
C GLU A 3 -62.68 11.88 -60.94
N CYS A 4 -61.89 12.32 -59.95
CA CYS A 4 -62.29 12.42 -58.55
C CYS A 4 -63.30 13.52 -58.19
N ASP A 5 -63.77 14.31 -59.17
CA ASP A 5 -64.54 15.54 -58.90
C ASP A 5 -66.07 15.32 -58.94
N THR A 6 -66.55 14.07 -58.87
CA THR A 6 -67.98 13.72 -59.00
C THR A 6 -68.63 13.20 -57.71
N GLY A 7 -68.14 13.63 -56.53
CA GLY A 7 -68.71 13.24 -55.23
C GLY A 7 -68.21 11.89 -54.69
N VAL A 8 -67.24 11.27 -55.36
CA VAL A 8 -66.51 10.09 -54.89
C VAL A 8 -65.16 10.55 -54.34
N PRO A 9 -64.81 10.28 -53.08
CA PRO A 9 -63.55 10.70 -52.51
C PRO A 9 -62.36 10.10 -53.27
N CYS A 10 -61.37 10.96 -53.53
CA CYS A 10 -60.25 10.67 -54.41
C CYS A 10 -59.28 9.64 -53.81
N ALA A 11 -58.68 8.80 -54.65
CA ALA A 11 -57.68 7.84 -54.20
C ALA A 11 -56.50 8.56 -53.54
N VAL A 12 -56.25 8.27 -52.27
CA VAL A 12 -55.11 8.79 -51.52
C VAL A 12 -54.08 7.69 -51.45
N ASP A 13 -52.98 7.83 -52.18
CA ASP A 13 -51.84 6.93 -52.07
C ASP A 13 -51.16 7.13 -50.70
N GLY A 14 -50.78 6.04 -50.04
CA GLY A 14 -50.12 6.12 -48.76
C GLY A 14 -48.66 6.54 -48.86
N SER A 15 -48.18 7.29 -47.86
CA SER A 15 -46.75 7.54 -47.70
C SER A 15 -46.22 7.15 -46.32
N TRP A 16 -44.93 6.82 -46.32
CA TRP A 16 -44.19 6.42 -45.14
C TRP A 16 -44.10 7.58 -44.15
N CYS A 17 -44.48 7.33 -42.91
CA CYS A 17 -44.15 8.21 -41.80
C CYS A 17 -42.62 8.27 -41.61
N PRO A 18 -42.12 9.31 -40.92
CA PRO A 18 -40.76 9.33 -40.41
C PRO A 18 -40.46 8.07 -39.59
N TRP A 19 -39.18 7.67 -39.56
CA TRP A 19 -38.74 6.57 -38.72
C TRP A 19 -39.04 6.84 -37.25
N SER A 20 -39.40 5.78 -36.52
CA SER A 20 -39.54 5.84 -35.06
C SER A 20 -38.27 6.43 -34.42
N SER A 21 -38.49 7.38 -33.50
CA SER A 21 -37.44 7.95 -32.66
C SER A 21 -36.78 6.88 -31.79
N THR A 22 -37.50 5.80 -31.46
CA THR A 22 -37.05 4.70 -30.61
C THR A 22 -36.72 3.47 -31.45
N VAL A 23 -35.57 2.84 -31.18
CA VAL A 23 -35.22 1.54 -31.75
C VAL A 23 -35.88 0.42 -30.93
N VAL A 24 -36.58 -0.50 -31.59
CA VAL A 24 -37.46 -1.50 -30.95
C VAL A 24 -36.64 -2.56 -30.21
N LYS A 25 -35.51 -2.99 -30.81
CA LYS A 25 -34.55 -3.97 -30.27
C LYS A 25 -33.13 -3.61 -30.72
N CYS A 26 -32.12 -3.85 -29.88
CA CYS A 26 -30.71 -3.55 -30.17
C CYS A 26 -29.83 -4.77 -29.94
N SER A 27 -28.97 -5.11 -30.90
CA SER A 27 -28.05 -6.25 -30.90
C SER A 27 -26.91 -6.14 -29.89
N ALA A 28 -26.75 -4.99 -29.22
CA ALA A 28 -25.83 -4.76 -28.13
C ALA A 28 -26.54 -3.92 -27.07
N VAL A 29 -26.39 -4.31 -25.81
CA VAL A 29 -26.99 -3.60 -24.66
C VAL A 29 -26.26 -2.25 -24.44
N CYS A 30 -25.11 -2.04 -25.10
CA CYS A 30 -24.13 -1.05 -24.68
C CYS A 30 -22.87 -0.85 -25.57
N GLY A 31 -22.19 0.31 -25.43
CA GLY A 31 -20.97 0.69 -26.17
C GLY A 31 -21.25 1.65 -27.34
N ASP A 32 -20.24 2.04 -28.12
CA ASP A 32 -20.40 2.90 -29.31
C ASP A 32 -20.87 2.12 -30.56
N SER A 33 -21.16 0.82 -30.41
CA SER A 33 -21.53 -0.06 -31.52
C SER A 33 -22.60 -1.09 -31.11
N GLY A 34 -23.77 -0.97 -31.72
CA GLY A 34 -24.85 -1.95 -31.75
C GLY A 34 -25.71 -1.68 -32.98
N MET A 35 -26.47 -2.66 -33.48
CA MET A 35 -27.43 -2.46 -34.56
C MET A 35 -28.83 -2.83 -34.11
N GLY A 36 -29.87 -2.22 -34.66
CA GLY A 36 -31.22 -2.59 -34.29
C GLY A 36 -32.30 -2.08 -35.22
N LEU A 37 -33.51 -2.59 -34.98
CA LEU A 37 -34.66 -2.36 -35.85
C LEU A 37 -35.39 -1.08 -35.50
N ARG A 38 -35.46 -0.16 -36.45
CA ARG A 38 -36.36 1.00 -36.43
C ARG A 38 -37.54 0.72 -37.34
N ILE A 39 -38.74 1.02 -36.85
CA ILE A 39 -39.98 0.82 -37.61
C ILE A 39 -40.58 2.17 -38.03
N ARG A 40 -41.34 2.14 -39.11
CA ARG A 40 -42.18 3.24 -39.58
C ARG A 40 -43.49 2.69 -40.12
N LEU A 41 -44.52 3.53 -40.11
CA LEU A 41 -45.85 3.17 -40.56
C LEU A 41 -46.13 3.77 -41.93
N CYS A 42 -46.89 3.05 -42.77
CA CYS A 42 -47.46 3.59 -44.00
C CYS A 42 -48.78 4.30 -43.67
N ALA A 43 -48.68 5.47 -43.05
CA ALA A 43 -49.84 6.16 -42.48
C ALA A 43 -49.75 7.69 -42.53
N CYS A 44 -48.77 8.25 -43.25
CA CYS A 44 -48.53 9.70 -43.29
C CYS A 44 -48.55 10.24 -44.73
N PRO A 45 -49.71 10.22 -45.45
CA PRO A 45 -51.03 9.78 -44.99
C PRO A 45 -51.28 8.29 -45.23
N SER A 46 -52.33 7.73 -44.62
CA SER A 46 -52.77 6.35 -44.85
C SER A 46 -53.43 6.20 -46.22
N PRO A 47 -53.21 5.08 -46.94
CA PRO A 47 -53.93 4.82 -48.18
C PRO A 47 -55.44 4.82 -47.97
N ALA A 48 -56.18 5.58 -48.78
CA ALA A 48 -57.64 5.66 -48.70
C ALA A 48 -58.28 5.65 -50.10
N HIS A 49 -59.56 5.29 -50.16
CA HIS A 49 -60.38 5.37 -51.37
C HIS A 49 -59.78 4.68 -52.60
N GLY A 50 -59.17 3.49 -52.40
CA GLY A 50 -58.54 2.72 -53.47
C GLY A 50 -57.11 3.15 -53.84
N GLY A 51 -56.51 4.07 -53.08
CA GLY A 51 -55.11 4.47 -53.24
C GLY A 51 -54.12 3.35 -52.91
N LYS A 52 -52.91 3.49 -53.45
CA LYS A 52 -51.84 2.49 -53.37
C LYS A 52 -51.23 2.45 -51.98
N ARG A 53 -50.80 1.25 -51.56
CA ARG A 53 -49.95 1.09 -50.37
C ARG A 53 -48.53 1.60 -50.65
N CYS A 54 -47.81 1.93 -49.58
CA CYS A 54 -46.43 2.34 -49.67
C CYS A 54 -45.58 1.25 -50.31
N SER A 55 -44.71 1.64 -51.25
CA SER A 55 -43.76 0.73 -51.87
C SER A 55 -42.48 0.64 -51.01
N PRO A 56 -41.84 -0.56 -50.92
CA PRO A 56 -40.56 -0.70 -50.26
C PRO A 56 -39.50 0.19 -50.93
N PRO A 57 -38.55 0.76 -50.18
CA PRO A 57 -37.47 1.53 -50.76
C PRO A 57 -36.51 0.63 -51.57
N PRO A 58 -35.76 1.18 -52.54
CA PRO A 58 -34.71 0.45 -53.24
C PRO A 58 -33.69 -0.11 -52.24
N GLY A 59 -33.26 -1.36 -52.40
CA GLY A 59 -32.31 -2.01 -51.48
C GLY A 59 -32.95 -2.73 -50.29
N ALA A 60 -34.27 -2.62 -50.08
CA ALA A 60 -34.97 -3.22 -48.95
C ALA A 60 -34.89 -4.76 -48.94
N LYS A 61 -34.99 -5.39 -50.11
CA LYS A 61 -34.91 -6.85 -50.26
C LYS A 61 -33.49 -7.35 -50.04
N GLU A 62 -32.50 -6.63 -50.55
CA GLU A 62 -31.08 -6.92 -50.38
C GLU A 62 -30.64 -6.77 -48.92
N ALA A 63 -31.12 -5.73 -48.23
CA ALA A 63 -30.90 -5.53 -46.80
C ALA A 63 -31.58 -6.64 -45.96
N ALA A 64 -32.78 -7.09 -46.34
CA ALA A 64 -33.45 -8.21 -45.71
C ALA A 64 -32.69 -9.54 -45.91
N MET A 65 -32.16 -9.78 -47.12
CA MET A 65 -31.32 -10.95 -47.40
C MET A 65 -30.02 -10.94 -46.58
N LEU A 66 -29.38 -9.78 -46.42
CA LEU A 66 -28.21 -9.62 -45.55
C LEU A 66 -28.55 -9.91 -44.08
N ALA A 67 -29.65 -9.34 -43.56
CA ALA A 67 -30.13 -9.61 -42.20
C ALA A 67 -30.46 -11.10 -41.99
N GLN A 68 -31.01 -11.77 -43.00
CA GLN A 68 -31.31 -13.19 -42.97
C GLN A 68 -30.05 -14.08 -42.94
N SER A 69 -28.97 -13.66 -43.60
CA SER A 69 -27.68 -14.37 -43.54
C SER A 69 -27.05 -14.31 -42.14
N HIS A 70 -27.21 -13.19 -41.42
CA HIS A 70 -26.76 -13.05 -40.03
C HIS A 70 -27.56 -13.95 -39.06
N LEU A 71 -28.87 -14.15 -39.30
CA LEU A 71 -29.70 -15.09 -38.53
C LEU A 71 -29.22 -16.54 -38.71
N GLN A 72 -28.88 -16.94 -39.94
CA GLN A 72 -28.42 -18.29 -40.25
C GLN A 72 -27.05 -18.60 -39.62
N ALA A 73 -26.12 -17.64 -39.62
CA ALA A 73 -24.81 -17.79 -38.97
C ALA A 73 -24.90 -17.89 -37.44
N ALA A 74 -25.89 -17.26 -36.80
CA ALA A 74 -26.11 -17.37 -35.37
C ALA A 74 -26.72 -18.73 -34.96
N ALA A 75 -27.61 -19.29 -35.79
CA ALA A 75 -28.22 -20.60 -35.55
C ALA A 75 -27.20 -21.75 -35.59
N THR A 76 -26.10 -21.61 -36.36
CA THR A 76 -25.01 -22.61 -36.40
C THR A 76 -24.13 -22.62 -35.15
N HIS A 77 -24.07 -21.52 -34.37
CA HIS A 77 -23.28 -21.44 -33.13
C HIS A 77 -24.01 -21.98 -31.88
N LYS A 78 -25.36 -22.01 -31.86
CA LYS A 78 -26.17 -22.45 -30.72
C LYS A 78 -26.34 -24.00 -30.65
N GLY A 79 -25.72 -24.74 -31.57
CA GLY A 79 -25.83 -26.21 -31.69
C GLY A 79 -24.86 -27.03 -30.83
N VAL A 80 -24.03 -26.42 -29.99
CA VAL A 80 -23.09 -27.13 -29.11
C VAL A 80 -23.26 -26.68 -27.67
N ASN A 81 -24.16 -27.37 -26.96
CA ASN A 81 -24.44 -27.36 -25.52
C ASN A 81 -25.09 -26.13 -24.89
N ASP A 82 -26.38 -26.33 -24.62
CA ASP A 82 -27.27 -25.51 -23.80
C ASP A 82 -27.20 -25.93 -22.32
N SER A 83 -27.64 -25.02 -21.45
CA SER A 83 -27.97 -25.14 -20.02
C SER A 83 -26.84 -25.04 -18.97
N LYS A 84 -26.50 -23.80 -18.58
CA LYS A 84 -26.57 -23.37 -17.18
C LYS A 84 -26.82 -21.87 -17.05
N GLU A 85 -27.83 -21.58 -16.23
CA GLU A 85 -28.53 -20.33 -15.99
C GLU A 85 -27.66 -19.35 -15.17
N GLY A 86 -27.43 -18.16 -15.73
CA GLY A 86 -26.63 -17.08 -15.14
C GLY A 86 -26.43 -15.93 -16.14
N ASP A 87 -27.50 -15.17 -16.38
CA ASP A 87 -27.54 -13.80 -16.93
C ASP A 87 -26.68 -13.45 -18.17
N ASP A 88 -26.51 -14.38 -19.12
CA ASP A 88 -26.24 -14.00 -20.51
C ASP A 88 -27.56 -13.58 -21.16
N GLU A 89 -27.91 -12.29 -21.08
CA GLU A 89 -28.97 -11.72 -21.90
C GLU A 89 -28.67 -12.01 -23.39
N ASP A 90 -29.46 -12.89 -24.00
CA ASP A 90 -29.50 -13.16 -25.45
C ASP A 90 -29.44 -11.81 -26.21
N LEU A 91 -28.34 -11.56 -26.92
CA LEU A 91 -28.22 -10.41 -27.81
C LEU A 91 -29.30 -10.51 -28.91
N PRO A 92 -30.16 -9.49 -29.14
CA PRO A 92 -31.28 -9.57 -30.08
C PRO A 92 -30.84 -9.74 -31.55
N ILE A 93 -31.06 -10.94 -32.11
CA ILE A 93 -30.94 -11.24 -33.55
C ILE A 93 -32.28 -10.89 -34.24
N PRO A 94 -32.31 -10.33 -35.47
CA PRO A 94 -33.56 -10.00 -36.15
C PRO A 94 -34.41 -11.26 -36.41
N SER A 95 -35.64 -11.27 -35.91
CA SER A 95 -36.60 -12.37 -36.12
C SER A 95 -37.12 -12.42 -37.56
N ALA A 96 -37.79 -13.51 -37.93
CA ALA A 96 -38.44 -13.62 -39.25
C ALA A 96 -39.44 -12.48 -39.52
N ALA A 97 -40.12 -11.97 -38.47
CA ALA A 97 -40.99 -10.81 -38.57
C ALA A 97 -40.21 -9.50 -38.79
N ASP A 98 -39.04 -9.36 -38.17
CA ASP A 98 -38.16 -8.20 -38.35
C ASP A 98 -37.59 -8.15 -39.78
N ILE A 99 -37.21 -9.31 -40.33
CA ILE A 99 -36.72 -9.45 -41.72
C ILE A 99 -37.83 -9.14 -42.72
N ALA A 100 -39.06 -9.60 -42.46
CA ALA A 100 -40.21 -9.27 -43.29
C ALA A 100 -40.51 -7.76 -43.30
N ALA A 101 -40.39 -7.10 -42.14
CA ALA A 101 -40.52 -5.65 -42.03
C ALA A 101 -39.40 -4.90 -42.78
N ILE A 102 -38.18 -5.42 -42.80
CA ILE A 102 -37.10 -4.83 -43.61
C ILE A 102 -37.41 -5.00 -45.11
N ALA A 103 -37.89 -6.18 -45.53
CA ALA A 103 -38.19 -6.49 -46.92
C ALA A 103 -39.37 -5.67 -47.49
N ASP A 104 -40.38 -5.38 -46.67
CA ASP A 104 -41.54 -4.56 -47.05
C ASP A 104 -41.30 -3.04 -46.90
N GLY A 105 -40.16 -2.66 -46.31
CA GLY A 105 -39.74 -1.28 -46.15
C GLY A 105 -40.31 -0.56 -44.92
N SER A 106 -41.06 -1.26 -44.07
CA SER A 106 -41.54 -0.75 -42.78
C SER A 106 -40.48 -0.81 -41.67
N GLY A 107 -39.40 -1.57 -41.88
CA GLY A 107 -38.27 -1.74 -40.98
C GLY A 107 -36.93 -1.25 -41.58
N LYS A 108 -36.03 -0.74 -40.73
CA LYS A 108 -34.64 -0.41 -41.07
C LYS A 108 -33.70 -0.96 -40.00
N TRP A 109 -32.66 -1.65 -40.44
CA TRP A 109 -31.55 -2.09 -39.60
C TRP A 109 -30.47 -1.02 -39.61
N ASP A 110 -30.23 -0.36 -38.48
CA ASP A 110 -29.29 0.77 -38.36
C ASP A 110 -28.59 0.76 -36.99
N ALA A 111 -27.59 1.61 -36.79
CA ALA A 111 -26.88 1.70 -35.53
C ALA A 111 -27.84 2.01 -34.36
N CYS A 112 -27.81 1.12 -33.38
CA CYS A 112 -28.43 1.26 -32.07
C CYS A 112 -27.49 2.02 -31.15
N ASN A 113 -27.68 3.33 -31.02
CA ASN A 113 -27.09 4.06 -29.91
C ASN A 113 -28.03 3.98 -28.70
N ARG A 114 -27.91 2.89 -27.93
CA ARG A 114 -28.30 2.85 -26.52
C ARG A 114 -27.01 2.78 -25.69
N ASN A 115 -26.82 3.70 -24.77
CA ASN A 115 -25.58 3.89 -24.01
C ASN A 115 -25.15 2.65 -23.16
N PHE A 116 -23.82 2.46 -23.07
CA PHE A 116 -22.93 1.81 -22.06
C PHE A 116 -23.25 0.49 -21.29
N CYS A 117 -22.20 -0.36 -21.15
CA CYS A 117 -22.18 -1.82 -20.85
C CYS A 117 -21.87 -2.11 -19.40
N PRO A 118 -22.28 -3.27 -18.87
CA PRO A 118 -21.64 -3.82 -17.69
C PRO A 118 -20.20 -4.18 -18.07
N TYR A 119 -19.28 -3.28 -17.74
CA TYR A 119 -17.84 -3.48 -17.75
C TYR A 119 -17.46 -4.86 -17.17
N LEU A 120 -16.53 -5.59 -17.81
CA LEU A 120 -15.98 -6.82 -17.24
C LEU A 120 -15.39 -6.47 -15.87
N ARG A 121 -15.91 -7.10 -14.81
CA ARG A 121 -15.44 -6.84 -13.44
C ARG A 121 -13.96 -7.16 -13.28
N ARG A 122 -13.45 -8.15 -14.02
CA ARG A 122 -12.05 -8.59 -13.98
C ARG A 122 -11.26 -8.04 -15.17
N LEU A 123 -9.95 -7.99 -15.01
CA LEU A 123 -9.01 -7.72 -16.09
C LEU A 123 -8.90 -8.94 -17.02
N THR A 124 -8.78 -8.71 -18.32
CA THR A 124 -8.42 -9.75 -19.29
C THR A 124 -6.91 -10.03 -19.24
N ASP A 125 -6.46 -11.20 -19.69
CA ASP A 125 -5.03 -11.54 -19.71
C ASP A 125 -4.19 -10.54 -20.51
N TYR A 126 -4.78 -9.97 -21.57
CA TYR A 126 -4.16 -8.89 -22.35
C TYR A 126 -3.96 -7.62 -21.50
N GLU A 127 -4.97 -7.21 -20.73
CA GLU A 127 -4.90 -6.04 -19.85
C GLU A 127 -3.95 -6.26 -18.66
N VAL A 128 -3.90 -7.50 -18.14
CA VAL A 128 -2.93 -7.91 -17.13
C VAL A 128 -1.51 -7.80 -17.70
N ASN A 129 -1.26 -8.31 -18.91
CA ASN A 129 0.04 -8.23 -19.55
C ASN A 129 0.48 -6.78 -19.81
N ILE A 130 -0.42 -5.87 -20.19
CA ILE A 130 -0.08 -4.44 -20.30
C ILE A 130 0.34 -3.87 -18.95
N THR A 131 -0.37 -4.24 -17.87
CA THR A 131 -0.02 -3.78 -16.52
C THR A 131 1.35 -4.32 -16.10
N VAL A 132 1.63 -5.59 -16.37
CA VAL A 132 2.92 -6.24 -16.09
C VAL A 132 4.05 -5.61 -16.89
N ASP A 133 3.82 -5.29 -18.16
CA ASP A 133 4.78 -4.62 -19.03
C ASP A 133 5.20 -3.24 -18.47
N ASP A 134 4.23 -2.42 -18.04
CA ASP A 134 4.51 -1.13 -17.39
C ASP A 134 5.32 -1.32 -16.07
N LEU A 135 5.02 -2.35 -15.27
CA LEU A 135 5.77 -2.66 -14.04
C LEU A 135 7.21 -3.11 -14.32
N GLN A 136 7.44 -3.88 -15.39
CA GLN A 136 8.76 -4.36 -15.79
C GLN A 136 9.67 -3.25 -16.31
N HIS A 137 9.10 -2.25 -16.98
CA HIS A 137 9.83 -1.09 -17.47
C HIS A 137 10.13 -0.04 -16.40
N GLN A 138 9.58 -0.19 -15.19
CA GLN A 138 9.74 0.79 -14.14
C GLN A 138 11.16 0.82 -13.59
N ARG A 139 11.72 2.03 -13.48
CA ARG A 139 13.10 2.24 -13.05
C ARG A 139 13.18 2.66 -11.58
N PRO A 140 14.23 2.25 -10.84
CA PRO A 140 14.39 2.61 -9.43
C PRO A 140 14.63 4.11 -9.24
N GLU A 141 15.18 4.81 -10.25
CA GLU A 141 15.41 6.25 -10.19
C GLU A 141 14.11 7.06 -10.25
N ASP A 142 13.01 6.48 -10.77
CA ASP A 142 11.71 7.15 -10.92
C ASP A 142 11.13 7.61 -9.58
N ALA A 143 11.50 6.95 -8.48
CA ALA A 143 11.13 7.36 -7.12
C ALA A 143 11.78 8.69 -6.68
N TRP A 144 12.86 9.11 -7.34
CA TRP A 144 13.72 10.21 -6.92
C TRP A 144 13.82 11.33 -7.95
N VAL A 145 13.19 11.20 -9.12
CA VAL A 145 13.26 12.18 -10.22
C VAL A 145 12.96 13.60 -9.73
N TRP A 146 11.95 13.76 -8.89
CA TRP A 146 11.54 15.07 -8.35
C TRP A 146 12.42 15.59 -7.21
N SER A 147 13.27 14.72 -6.64
CA SER A 147 14.26 15.04 -5.62
C SER A 147 15.68 15.13 -6.19
N GLY A 148 15.83 15.29 -7.51
CA GLY A 148 17.13 15.43 -8.18
C GLY A 148 17.81 14.10 -8.52
N GLY A 149 17.06 13.00 -8.56
CA GLY A 149 17.53 11.68 -9.00
C GLY A 149 18.34 10.90 -7.94
N LEU A 150 18.42 11.40 -6.71
CA LEU A 150 19.14 10.78 -5.61
C LEU A 150 18.22 10.49 -4.42
N PRO A 151 18.52 9.46 -3.61
CA PRO A 151 17.73 9.13 -2.43
C PRO A 151 17.79 10.24 -1.38
N GLY A 152 16.63 10.65 -0.88
CA GLY A 152 16.50 11.71 0.12
C GLY A 152 17.13 11.36 1.46
N SER A 153 17.67 12.38 2.13
CA SER A 153 18.10 12.31 3.54
C SER A 153 16.93 12.63 4.47
N ARG A 154 17.14 12.49 5.78
CA ARG A 154 16.10 12.84 6.76
C ARG A 154 15.66 14.29 6.60
N HIS A 155 14.35 14.50 6.60
CA HIS A 155 13.64 15.77 6.39
C HIS A 155 13.61 16.29 4.96
N ASP A 156 14.24 15.62 4.01
CA ASP A 156 14.13 16.01 2.60
C ASP A 156 12.72 15.73 2.08
N PRO A 157 12.19 16.58 1.18
CA PRO A 157 10.95 16.30 0.48
C PRO A 157 11.17 15.26 -0.62
N VAL A 158 10.24 14.32 -0.73
CA VAL A 158 10.24 13.27 -1.77
C VAL A 158 8.96 13.36 -2.59
N GLY A 159 9.11 13.45 -3.92
CA GLY A 159 7.99 13.44 -4.86
C GLY A 159 7.97 12.14 -5.67
N LEU A 160 6.88 11.38 -5.55
CA LEU A 160 6.60 10.18 -6.32
C LEU A 160 5.58 10.53 -7.41
N HIS A 161 5.85 10.15 -8.66
CA HIS A 161 4.99 10.45 -9.80
C HIS A 161 4.76 9.21 -10.66
N CYS A 162 3.51 8.88 -10.92
CA CYS A 162 3.14 7.80 -11.83
C CYS A 162 2.50 8.37 -13.09
N SER A 163 3.24 8.30 -14.22
CA SER A 163 2.86 9.01 -15.44
C SER A 163 1.46 8.63 -15.95
N PRO A 164 0.64 9.61 -16.38
CA PRO A 164 -0.63 9.34 -17.05
C PRO A 164 -0.46 8.82 -18.48
N GLN A 165 0.75 8.80 -19.02
CA GLN A 165 1.02 8.28 -20.36
C GLN A 165 1.27 6.76 -20.39
N LEU A 166 1.29 6.10 -19.23
CA LEU A 166 1.46 4.65 -19.14
C LEU A 166 0.36 3.92 -19.91
N ARG A 167 0.75 2.83 -20.58
CA ARG A 167 -0.13 2.12 -21.50
C ARG A 167 -1.31 1.49 -20.77
N SER A 168 -1.06 0.91 -19.60
CA SER A 168 -2.11 0.37 -18.72
C SER A 168 -3.14 1.42 -18.34
N ARG A 169 -2.72 2.66 -18.11
CA ARG A 169 -3.65 3.76 -17.80
C ARG A 169 -4.49 4.12 -19.02
N ILE A 170 -3.87 4.37 -20.17
CA ILE A 170 -4.57 4.82 -21.38
C ILE A 170 -5.53 3.73 -21.90
N GLU A 171 -5.08 2.49 -21.98
CA GLU A 171 -5.80 1.40 -22.64
C GLU A 171 -6.77 0.66 -21.71
N VAL A 172 -6.56 0.72 -20.38
CA VAL A 172 -7.32 -0.09 -19.41
C VAL A 172 -8.04 0.78 -18.38
N TYR A 173 -7.31 1.48 -17.50
CA TYR A 173 -7.91 2.03 -16.28
C TYR A 173 -8.53 3.43 -16.44
N ASP A 174 -7.88 4.33 -17.20
CA ASP A 174 -8.44 5.64 -17.54
C ASP A 174 -9.30 5.59 -18.83
N LYS A 175 -9.34 4.43 -19.51
CA LYS A 175 -10.22 4.21 -20.67
C LYS A 175 -11.66 4.43 -20.26
N ARG A 176 -12.32 5.39 -20.94
CA ARG A 176 -13.74 5.67 -20.72
C ARG A 176 -14.51 4.37 -20.80
N TYR A 177 -15.47 4.19 -19.90
CA TYR A 177 -16.40 3.05 -19.95
C TYR A 177 -15.75 1.68 -19.66
N ARG A 178 -14.43 1.54 -19.47
CA ARG A 178 -13.83 0.24 -19.11
C ARG A 178 -14.04 -0.14 -17.65
N PHE A 179 -13.91 0.82 -16.73
CA PHE A 179 -14.24 0.66 -15.31
C PHE A 179 -14.86 1.96 -14.76
N PRO A 180 -16.20 2.12 -14.81
CA PRO A 180 -16.85 3.37 -14.45
C PRO A 180 -16.74 3.71 -12.96
N ARG A 181 -16.47 2.71 -12.12
CA ARG A 181 -16.30 2.85 -10.67
C ARG A 181 -14.84 2.80 -10.24
N ALA A 182 -13.88 2.72 -11.16
CA ALA A 182 -12.48 2.63 -10.80
C ALA A 182 -12.00 3.89 -10.07
N ARG A 183 -11.23 3.68 -9.01
CA ARG A 183 -10.66 4.76 -8.20
C ARG A 183 -9.15 4.62 -8.16
N ALA A 184 -8.47 5.59 -8.76
CA ALA A 184 -7.03 5.74 -8.59
C ALA A 184 -6.71 6.13 -7.15
N MET A 185 -5.73 5.48 -6.53
CA MET A 185 -5.28 5.83 -5.20
C MET A 185 -3.82 5.45 -4.97
N TRP A 186 -3.21 6.15 -4.02
CA TRP A 186 -1.90 5.82 -3.48
C TRP A 186 -2.05 4.94 -2.25
N THR A 187 -1.24 3.89 -2.18
CA THR A 187 -1.24 2.96 -1.06
C THR A 187 0.19 2.71 -0.58
N ARG A 188 0.36 2.49 0.71
CA ARG A 188 1.59 1.90 1.26
C ARG A 188 1.41 0.40 1.33
N SER A 189 2.27 -0.32 0.63
CA SER A 189 2.26 -1.78 0.61
C SER A 189 2.71 -2.33 1.95
N ILE A 190 2.08 -3.43 2.39
CA ILE A 190 2.43 -4.14 3.61
C ILE A 190 2.56 -5.61 3.22
N GLY A 191 3.73 -6.21 3.42
CA GLY A 191 3.88 -7.66 3.31
C GLY A 191 3.52 -8.31 4.65
N LYS A 192 2.36 -8.95 4.71
CA LYS A 192 1.82 -9.64 5.89
C LYS A 192 2.20 -11.13 5.90
N SER A 193 2.14 -11.78 4.75
CA SER A 193 2.48 -13.20 4.59
C SER A 193 2.87 -13.52 3.15
N GLU A 194 3.53 -14.67 2.97
CA GLU A 194 3.89 -15.20 1.66
C GLU A 194 2.67 -15.55 0.78
N TYR A 195 1.55 -15.89 1.40
CA TYR A 195 0.29 -16.23 0.72
C TYR A 195 -0.63 -15.02 0.50
N GLN A 196 -0.18 -13.82 0.86
CA GLN A 196 -0.94 -12.60 0.60
C GLN A 196 -1.17 -12.44 -0.90
N ALA A 197 -2.40 -12.13 -1.31
CA ALA A 197 -2.72 -11.94 -2.71
C ALA A 197 -2.12 -10.64 -3.27
N TYR A 198 -1.78 -10.65 -4.56
CA TYR A 198 -1.14 -9.52 -5.21
C TYR A 198 -2.07 -8.31 -5.39
N ASP A 199 -3.38 -8.54 -5.43
CA ASP A 199 -4.43 -7.53 -5.54
C ASP A 199 -4.76 -6.88 -4.19
N PHE A 200 -4.05 -7.26 -3.12
CA PHE A 200 -4.21 -6.65 -1.81
C PHE A 200 -3.87 -5.15 -1.86
N VAL A 201 -4.84 -4.33 -1.46
CA VAL A 201 -4.78 -2.86 -1.53
C VAL A 201 -3.68 -2.25 -0.66
N GLY A 202 -3.28 -2.87 0.45
CA GLY A 202 -2.35 -2.24 1.39
C GLY A 202 -3.04 -1.24 2.31
N THR A 203 -2.32 -0.23 2.76
CA THR A 203 -2.89 0.89 3.52
C THR A 203 -3.08 2.09 2.59
N PRO A 204 -4.32 2.47 2.26
CA PRO A 204 -4.59 3.66 1.46
C PRO A 204 -4.06 4.92 2.15
N LEU A 205 -3.33 5.74 1.40
CA LEU A 205 -2.79 7.00 1.88
C LEU A 205 -3.84 8.10 1.78
N ARG A 206 -3.81 9.02 2.75
CA ARG A 206 -4.70 10.17 2.81
C ARG A 206 -3.88 11.44 2.95
N ASP A 207 -4.35 12.48 2.29
CA ASP A 207 -3.78 13.82 2.35
C ASP A 207 -3.74 14.30 3.81
N ASN A 208 -2.61 14.87 4.23
CA ASN A 208 -2.41 15.38 5.58
C ASN A 208 -1.28 16.44 5.61
N LEU A 209 -0.88 16.89 6.80
CA LEU A 209 0.16 17.93 6.92
C LEU A 209 1.55 17.48 6.42
N ARG A 210 1.86 16.17 6.43
CA ARG A 210 3.12 15.58 5.96
C ARG A 210 3.04 15.05 4.53
N LEU A 211 1.90 14.52 4.11
CA LEU A 211 1.66 13.91 2.80
C LEU A 211 0.75 14.81 1.98
N HIS A 212 1.21 15.23 0.80
CA HIS A 212 0.37 15.89 -0.19
C HIS A 212 0.05 14.93 -1.34
N ILE A 213 -1.23 14.65 -1.57
CA ILE A 213 -1.66 13.69 -2.60
C ILE A 213 -2.41 14.41 -3.72
N SER A 214 -1.85 14.36 -4.93
CA SER A 214 -2.53 14.63 -6.20
C SER A 214 -2.88 13.30 -6.88
N ARG A 215 -3.74 13.34 -7.90
CA ARG A 215 -4.21 12.12 -8.61
C ARG A 215 -3.06 11.21 -9.02
N ASP A 216 -2.03 11.75 -9.67
CA ASP A 216 -0.90 11.02 -10.24
C ASP A 216 0.44 11.27 -9.51
N MET A 217 0.42 12.07 -8.44
CA MET A 217 1.62 12.48 -7.70
C MET A 217 1.41 12.42 -6.19
N LEU A 218 2.40 11.92 -5.45
CA LEU A 218 2.44 11.89 -4.00
C LEU A 218 3.71 12.61 -3.52
N ILE A 219 3.56 13.61 -2.68
CA ILE A 219 4.68 14.34 -2.08
C ILE A 219 4.74 14.06 -0.58
N ILE A 220 5.87 13.52 -0.12
CA ILE A 220 6.22 13.39 1.28
C ILE A 220 7.05 14.63 1.63
N ARG A 221 6.53 15.54 2.46
CA ARG A 221 7.17 16.85 2.69
C ARG A 221 8.46 16.79 3.51
N SER A 222 8.57 15.79 4.37
CA SER A 222 9.71 15.62 5.28
C SER A 222 9.86 14.13 5.53
N LEU A 223 10.84 13.51 4.88
CA LEU A 223 11.12 12.08 5.00
C LEU A 223 11.64 11.71 6.40
N ASP A 224 11.13 10.62 6.96
CA ASP A 224 11.58 10.07 8.24
C ASP A 224 11.61 8.53 8.20
N GLU A 225 12.17 7.88 9.23
CA GLU A 225 12.33 6.41 9.28
C GLU A 225 10.99 5.69 9.17
N ALA A 226 9.92 6.29 9.70
CA ALA A 226 8.58 5.72 9.62
C ALA A 226 8.01 5.72 8.20
N ASP A 227 8.55 6.51 7.28
CA ASP A 227 8.04 6.66 5.91
C ASP A 227 8.70 5.66 4.93
N GLU A 228 9.70 4.90 5.37
CA GLU A 228 10.37 3.91 4.55
C GLU A 228 9.46 2.74 4.14
N GLY A 229 9.62 2.26 2.92
CA GLY A 229 8.91 1.09 2.41
C GLY A 229 8.44 1.29 0.98
N ILE A 230 7.46 0.48 0.59
CA ILE A 230 7.00 0.41 -0.79
C ILE A 230 5.68 1.16 -0.95
N TYR A 231 5.71 2.19 -1.76
CA TYR A 231 4.54 2.97 -2.16
C TYR A 231 4.04 2.44 -3.49
N ARG A 232 2.72 2.36 -3.66
CA ARG A 232 2.09 1.88 -4.89
C ARG A 232 1.07 2.89 -5.33
N PHE A 233 1.05 3.15 -6.63
CA PHE A 233 -0.04 3.82 -7.29
C PHE A 233 -0.82 2.81 -8.11
N GLY A 234 -2.14 2.83 -7.99
CA GLY A 234 -2.96 1.84 -8.66
C GLY A 234 -4.43 2.18 -8.67
N TYR A 235 -5.23 1.27 -9.23
CA TYR A 235 -6.68 1.42 -9.34
C TYR A 235 -7.37 0.31 -8.55
N GLU A 236 -8.27 0.69 -7.67
CA GLU A 236 -9.34 -0.22 -7.22
C GLU A 236 -10.44 -0.15 -8.28
N TYR A 237 -10.51 -1.17 -9.14
CA TYR A 237 -11.44 -1.22 -10.27
C TYR A 237 -12.74 -1.97 -9.95
N GLU A 238 -12.67 -2.86 -8.96
CA GLU A 238 -13.79 -3.50 -8.27
C GLU A 238 -13.53 -3.50 -6.76
N PRO A 239 -14.55 -3.63 -5.89
CA PRO A 239 -14.33 -3.70 -4.46
C PRO A 239 -13.31 -4.78 -4.09
N LEU A 240 -12.25 -4.37 -3.37
CA LEU A 240 -11.14 -5.23 -2.94
C LEU A 240 -10.22 -5.74 -4.07
N GLN A 241 -10.43 -5.34 -5.33
CA GLN A 241 -9.54 -5.67 -6.44
C GLN A 241 -8.71 -4.45 -6.81
N PHE A 242 -7.45 -4.44 -6.34
CA PHE A 242 -6.51 -3.35 -6.60
C PHE A 242 -5.40 -3.79 -7.54
N SER A 243 -5.26 -3.11 -8.66
CA SER A 243 -4.15 -3.33 -9.59
C SER A 243 -3.06 -2.29 -9.39
N THR A 244 -1.82 -2.73 -9.25
CA THR A 244 -0.66 -1.83 -9.09
C THR A 244 -0.13 -1.44 -10.46
N ILE A 245 -0.03 -0.13 -10.71
CA ILE A 245 0.47 0.41 -11.98
C ILE A 245 1.89 0.91 -11.85
N CYS A 246 2.20 1.60 -10.74
CA CYS A 246 3.56 2.01 -10.39
C CYS A 246 3.86 1.60 -8.95
N PHE A 247 5.12 1.31 -8.65
CA PHE A 247 5.60 1.09 -7.30
C PHE A 247 6.92 1.83 -7.04
N PHE A 248 7.15 2.29 -5.83
CA PHE A 248 8.32 3.09 -5.47
C PHE A 248 8.91 2.58 -4.17
N ALA A 249 10.18 2.20 -4.20
CA ALA A 249 10.94 1.85 -3.01
C ALA A 249 11.54 3.12 -2.39
N VAL A 250 10.95 3.59 -1.29
CA VAL A 250 11.40 4.78 -0.57
C VAL A 250 12.19 4.33 0.66
N TYR A 251 13.41 4.85 0.80
CA TYR A 251 14.30 4.56 1.92
C TYR A 251 15.09 5.82 2.31
N LEU A 252 15.60 5.88 3.54
CA LEU A 252 16.53 6.92 3.96
C LEU A 252 17.96 6.55 3.59
N SER A 253 18.70 7.47 2.96
CA SER A 253 20.10 7.26 2.60
C SER A 253 21.08 7.51 3.75
N ASP A 254 20.68 8.28 4.77
CA ASP A 254 21.52 8.81 5.84
C ASP A 254 21.32 8.12 7.20
N LYS A 255 20.72 6.92 7.22
CA LYS A 255 20.47 6.19 8.47
C LYS A 255 21.76 5.70 9.11
N VAL A 256 22.04 6.14 10.33
CA VAL A 256 23.22 5.74 11.10
C VAL A 256 22.81 4.92 12.31
N VAL A 257 23.38 3.73 12.45
CA VAL A 257 23.17 2.86 13.61
C VAL A 257 24.49 2.63 14.32
N VAL A 258 24.54 2.97 15.60
CA VAL A 258 25.74 2.79 16.44
C VAL A 258 25.55 1.58 17.33
N ILE A 259 26.46 0.61 17.26
CA ILE A 259 26.42 -0.60 18.09
C ILE A 259 27.76 -0.90 18.75
N GLU A 260 27.71 -1.46 19.96
CA GLU A 260 28.88 -1.95 20.68
C GLU A 260 29.41 -3.24 20.07
N SER A 261 30.74 -3.36 19.96
CA SER A 261 31.39 -4.58 19.50
C SER A 261 31.00 -5.79 20.38
N GLY A 262 30.70 -6.92 19.73
CA GLY A 262 30.33 -8.18 20.38
C GLY A 262 28.84 -8.29 20.73
N LYS A 263 28.02 -7.26 20.46
CA LYS A 263 26.56 -7.36 20.55
C LYS A 263 25.96 -7.94 19.27
N PRO A 264 24.81 -8.64 19.37
CA PRO A 264 24.07 -9.08 18.20
C PRO A 264 23.36 -7.88 17.54
N PHE A 265 23.24 -7.94 16.22
CA PHE A 265 22.54 -6.94 15.42
C PHE A 265 21.75 -7.59 14.30
N THR A 266 20.57 -7.05 14.01
CA THR A 266 19.73 -7.55 12.91
C THR A 266 19.57 -6.49 11.84
N LEU A 267 20.00 -6.82 10.63
CA LEU A 267 19.76 -6.04 9.43
C LEU A 267 18.36 -6.35 8.89
N THR A 268 17.57 -5.32 8.57
CA THR A 268 16.23 -5.46 8.00
C THR A 268 16.16 -4.84 6.60
N CYS A 269 15.61 -5.56 5.64
CA CYS A 269 15.59 -5.14 4.24
C CYS A 269 14.43 -4.18 3.93
N ASN A 270 13.33 -4.22 4.71
CA ASN A 270 12.09 -3.47 4.46
C ASN A 270 11.46 -3.76 3.08
N ALA A 271 11.82 -4.89 2.47
CA ALA A 271 11.43 -5.21 1.10
C ALA A 271 10.04 -5.86 1.01
N LYS A 272 9.50 -6.39 2.11
CA LYS A 272 8.20 -7.11 2.19
C LYS A 272 7.05 -6.49 1.39
N GLY A 273 7.01 -5.17 1.24
CA GLY A 273 6.00 -4.47 0.42
C GLY A 273 6.10 -4.71 -1.09
N LEU A 274 7.22 -5.24 -1.61
CA LEU A 274 7.40 -5.63 -3.02
C LEU A 274 6.70 -6.95 -3.35
N TRP A 275 6.27 -7.71 -2.36
CA TRP A 275 5.68 -9.03 -2.56
C TRP A 275 4.54 -9.07 -3.58
N PRO A 276 3.57 -8.13 -3.57
CA PRO A 276 2.51 -8.09 -4.59
C PRO A 276 3.02 -7.88 -6.03
N ILE A 277 4.17 -7.20 -6.20
CA ILE A 277 4.78 -6.95 -7.52
C ILE A 277 5.47 -8.21 -8.01
N ILE A 278 6.20 -8.90 -7.13
CA ILE A 278 6.88 -10.18 -7.43
C ILE A 278 5.85 -11.23 -7.84
N GLN A 279 4.69 -11.28 -7.17
CA GLN A 279 3.60 -12.19 -7.53
C GLN A 279 2.94 -11.87 -8.89
N GLN A 280 2.86 -10.60 -9.28
CA GLN A 280 2.35 -10.17 -10.60
C GLN A 280 3.32 -10.47 -11.74
N THR A 281 4.61 -10.68 -11.42
CA THR A 281 5.68 -10.95 -12.39
C THR A 281 6.29 -12.35 -12.15
N PRO A 282 5.49 -13.43 -12.21
CA PRO A 282 5.96 -14.77 -11.79
C PRO A 282 7.04 -15.38 -12.70
N ASN A 283 7.22 -14.83 -13.90
CA ASN A 283 8.20 -15.27 -14.88
C ASN A 283 9.53 -14.52 -14.79
N ASP A 284 9.59 -13.48 -13.96
CA ASP A 284 10.77 -12.64 -13.77
C ASP A 284 11.77 -13.28 -12.80
N ASN A 285 13.04 -12.95 -12.97
CA ASN A 285 14.10 -13.45 -12.12
C ASN A 285 14.38 -12.46 -10.99
N TRP A 286 13.64 -12.60 -9.89
CA TRP A 286 13.80 -11.78 -8.70
C TRP A 286 14.86 -12.35 -7.76
N LYS A 287 15.75 -11.47 -7.28
CA LYS A 287 16.80 -11.82 -6.32
C LYS A 287 16.88 -10.78 -5.23
N THR A 288 17.35 -11.17 -4.05
CA THR A 288 17.69 -10.25 -2.97
C THR A 288 19.12 -10.47 -2.52
N PHE A 289 19.84 -9.39 -2.27
CA PHE A 289 21.19 -9.43 -1.72
C PHE A 289 21.50 -8.13 -0.98
N TRP A 290 22.54 -8.19 -0.15
CA TRP A 290 23.08 -7.02 0.51
C TRP A 290 24.38 -6.57 -0.17
N ALA A 291 24.55 -5.27 -0.36
CA ALA A 291 25.84 -4.70 -0.74
C ALA A 291 26.50 -4.08 0.50
N TYR A 292 27.80 -4.28 0.65
CA TYR A 292 28.59 -3.76 1.77
C TYR A 292 29.76 -2.92 1.26
N ARG A 293 29.88 -1.69 1.78
CA ARG A 293 31.03 -0.82 1.55
C ARG A 293 31.66 -0.44 2.90
N PRO A 294 32.92 -0.81 3.18
CA PRO A 294 33.55 -0.53 4.46
C PRO A 294 33.73 0.97 4.69
N ASP A 295 33.64 1.40 5.96
CA ASP A 295 34.01 2.76 6.34
C ASP A 295 35.55 2.93 6.38
N LYS A 296 36.02 4.13 6.75
CA LYS A 296 37.45 4.41 6.89
C LYS A 296 38.13 3.52 7.94
N LYS A 297 37.43 3.15 9.03
CA LYS A 297 37.98 2.33 10.12
C LYS A 297 38.11 0.87 9.68
N ALA A 298 37.08 0.30 9.03
CA ALA A 298 37.09 -1.05 8.51
C ALA A 298 38.08 -1.22 7.34
N THR A 299 38.23 -0.18 6.52
CA THR A 299 39.23 -0.16 5.44
C THR A 299 40.65 -0.12 6.00
N ALA A 300 40.91 0.64 7.08
CA ALA A 300 42.19 0.62 7.78
C ALA A 300 42.51 -0.76 8.40
N LEU A 301 41.49 -1.54 8.74
CA LEU A 301 41.62 -2.94 9.17
C LEU A 301 41.78 -3.94 8.00
N GLY A 302 41.87 -3.47 6.75
CA GLY A 302 42.08 -4.29 5.56
C GLY A 302 40.80 -4.87 4.93
N THR A 303 39.62 -4.41 5.35
CA THR A 303 38.35 -4.89 4.81
C THR A 303 38.10 -4.30 3.41
N LYS A 304 37.62 -5.13 2.48
CA LYS A 304 37.29 -4.73 1.09
C LYS A 304 35.78 -4.60 0.89
N PRO A 305 35.30 -3.80 -0.08
CA PRO A 305 33.90 -3.76 -0.45
C PRO A 305 33.42 -5.11 -1.00
N ILE A 306 32.16 -5.45 -0.74
CA ILE A 306 31.51 -6.67 -1.20
C ILE A 306 30.22 -6.28 -1.92
N GLU A 307 30.11 -6.65 -3.19
CA GLU A 307 28.98 -6.24 -4.04
C GLU A 307 27.69 -7.02 -3.73
N LYS A 308 27.80 -8.34 -3.52
CA LYS A 308 26.66 -9.23 -3.26
C LYS A 308 26.94 -10.14 -2.07
N LEU A 309 26.23 -9.90 -0.97
CA LEU A 309 26.20 -10.71 0.26
C LEU A 309 24.86 -11.43 0.36
N TRP A 310 24.92 -12.70 0.80
CA TRP A 310 23.74 -13.52 1.14
C TRP A 310 22.66 -13.55 0.05
N THR A 311 23.09 -13.64 -1.20
CA THR A 311 22.20 -13.68 -2.37
C THR A 311 21.20 -14.81 -2.25
N ALA A 312 19.93 -14.50 -2.47
CA ALA A 312 18.84 -15.47 -2.52
C ALA A 312 17.95 -15.19 -3.74
N ASP A 313 17.58 -16.26 -4.45
CA ASP A 313 16.57 -16.18 -5.51
C ASP A 313 15.18 -16.19 -4.86
N LEU A 314 14.33 -15.25 -5.27
CA LEU A 314 12.99 -15.08 -4.74
C LEU A 314 12.00 -15.77 -5.67
N LYS A 315 11.17 -16.66 -5.11
CA LYS A 315 10.10 -17.32 -5.87
C LYS A 315 8.77 -17.19 -5.11
N PRO A 316 7.69 -16.76 -5.77
CA PRO A 316 6.37 -16.81 -5.15
C PRO A 316 5.97 -18.28 -4.90
N PRO A 317 5.39 -18.60 -3.74
CA PRO A 317 4.84 -19.92 -3.49
C PRO A 317 3.70 -20.12 -4.47
N ARG A 318 3.82 -21.14 -5.34
CA ARG A 318 2.70 -21.53 -6.19
C ARG A 318 1.64 -22.16 -5.28
N VAL A 319 0.40 -21.73 -5.40
CA VAL A 319 -0.73 -22.51 -4.89
C VAL A 319 -0.73 -23.79 -5.73
N VAL A 320 -0.22 -24.87 -5.16
CA VAL A 320 -0.28 -26.20 -5.77
C VAL A 320 -1.76 -26.58 -5.75
N GLU A 321 -2.41 -26.57 -6.91
CA GLU A 321 -3.68 -27.29 -7.04
C GLU A 321 -3.41 -28.79 -6.81
N GLU A 322 -4.34 -29.51 -6.17
CA GLU A 322 -4.18 -30.88 -5.64
C GLU A 322 -3.69 -31.94 -6.67
N GLY A 323 -3.53 -31.60 -7.95
CA GLY A 323 -2.97 -32.46 -9.00
C GLY A 323 -1.46 -32.37 -9.23
N ASP A 324 -0.76 -31.34 -8.72
CA ASP A 324 0.66 -31.07 -9.06
C ASP A 324 1.69 -31.73 -8.13
N ILE A 325 1.22 -32.57 -7.20
CA ILE A 325 2.01 -33.15 -6.09
C ILE A 325 3.12 -34.11 -6.56
N LEU A 326 3.14 -34.53 -7.84
CA LEU A 326 4.00 -35.62 -8.31
C LEU A 326 5.02 -35.28 -9.41
N ALA A 327 5.07 -34.05 -9.95
CA ALA A 327 5.90 -33.79 -11.14
C ALA A 327 7.17 -32.97 -10.94
N ASN A 328 7.32 -32.20 -9.85
CA ASN A 328 8.43 -31.23 -9.71
C ASN A 328 9.20 -31.33 -8.40
N MET A 329 9.46 -32.55 -7.92
CA MET A 329 10.57 -32.79 -7.01
C MET A 329 11.83 -33.10 -7.81
N SER A 330 12.34 -32.11 -8.56
CA SER A 330 13.72 -32.10 -9.05
C SER A 330 14.56 -31.14 -8.18
N GLU A 331 15.39 -31.78 -7.35
CA GLU A 331 16.68 -31.35 -6.81
C GLU A 331 16.84 -29.91 -6.28
N GLY A 332 16.66 -29.77 -4.96
CA GLY A 332 17.68 -29.16 -4.11
C GLY A 332 17.72 -27.63 -3.93
N SER A 333 16.86 -26.86 -4.59
CA SER A 333 16.77 -25.40 -4.34
C SER A 333 15.70 -25.12 -3.27
N MET A 334 16.13 -24.72 -2.07
CA MET A 334 15.22 -24.21 -1.03
C MET A 334 14.49 -22.99 -1.59
N VAL A 335 13.16 -23.07 -1.70
CA VAL A 335 12.33 -21.94 -2.13
C VAL A 335 12.43 -20.88 -1.04
N MET A 336 13.07 -19.76 -1.33
CA MET A 336 13.09 -18.61 -0.43
C MET A 336 12.07 -17.59 -0.88
N THR A 337 11.28 -17.12 0.08
CA THR A 337 10.38 -16.00 -0.10
C THR A 337 11.04 -14.71 0.36
N LEU A 338 10.36 -13.59 0.10
CA LEU A 338 10.79 -12.29 0.61
C LEU A 338 10.74 -12.23 2.14
N PHE A 339 9.93 -13.08 2.77
CA PHE A 339 9.78 -13.15 4.23
C PHE A 339 10.96 -13.86 4.89
N ASP A 340 11.51 -14.89 4.24
CA ASP A 340 12.68 -15.63 4.72
C ASP A 340 13.97 -14.78 4.68
N THR A 341 14.00 -13.80 3.79
CA THR A 341 15.20 -13.02 3.46
C THR A 341 15.17 -11.58 3.99
N ASP A 342 14.04 -11.13 4.54
CA ASP A 342 13.84 -9.76 5.02
C ASP A 342 14.77 -9.39 6.17
N THR A 343 15.17 -10.35 7.00
CA THR A 343 16.03 -10.10 8.17
C THR A 343 17.29 -10.95 8.15
N ARG A 344 18.44 -10.35 8.49
CA ARG A 344 19.71 -11.05 8.67
C ARG A 344 20.29 -10.74 10.04
N GLN A 345 20.45 -11.77 10.85
CA GLN A 345 21.04 -11.66 12.19
C GLN A 345 22.57 -11.82 12.11
N LEU A 346 23.27 -10.91 12.80
CA LEU A 346 24.70 -10.95 13.05
C LEU A 346 24.88 -11.20 14.55
N ASP A 347 25.44 -12.34 14.94
CA ASP A 347 25.49 -12.73 16.36
C ASP A 347 26.49 -11.91 17.19
N ALA A 348 27.63 -11.54 16.59
CA ALA A 348 28.65 -10.74 17.24
C ALA A 348 29.27 -9.75 16.25
N VAL A 349 28.93 -8.48 16.39
CA VAL A 349 29.42 -7.42 15.49
C VAL A 349 30.88 -7.05 15.83
N ALA A 350 31.76 -7.06 14.82
CA ALA A 350 33.18 -6.70 14.94
C ALA A 350 33.48 -5.34 14.31
N TYR A 351 34.59 -4.69 14.70
CA TYR A 351 34.99 -3.38 14.16
C TYR A 351 35.19 -3.36 12.64
N SER A 352 35.62 -4.49 12.06
CA SER A 352 35.78 -4.66 10.61
C SER A 352 34.45 -4.68 9.85
N MET A 353 33.32 -4.78 10.55
CA MET A 353 31.96 -4.74 9.98
C MET A 353 31.39 -3.32 9.97
N SER A 354 32.17 -2.30 10.35
CA SER A 354 31.75 -0.90 10.29
C SER A 354 31.70 -0.42 8.83
N GLY A 355 30.55 0.07 8.36
CA GLY A 355 30.38 0.45 6.97
C GLY A 355 28.93 0.62 6.54
N TYR A 356 28.75 0.82 5.24
CA TYR A 356 27.47 1.04 4.59
C TYR A 356 26.91 -0.28 4.06
N TYR A 357 25.71 -0.62 4.51
CA TYR A 357 24.94 -1.78 4.11
C TYR A 357 23.71 -1.32 3.33
N GLN A 358 23.50 -1.88 2.14
CA GLN A 358 22.31 -1.60 1.33
C GLN A 358 21.61 -2.92 1.02
N CYS A 359 20.32 -3.01 1.31
CA CYS A 359 19.51 -4.13 0.85
C CYS A 359 18.96 -3.83 -0.55
N ILE A 360 19.20 -4.75 -1.48
CA ILE A 360 18.85 -4.58 -2.88
C ILE A 360 17.98 -5.76 -3.30
N VAL A 361 16.81 -5.44 -3.83
CA VAL A 361 15.96 -6.40 -4.55
C VAL A 361 16.17 -6.15 -6.04
N GLN A 362 16.75 -7.13 -6.72
CA GLN A 362 17.05 -7.09 -8.13
C GLN A 362 15.97 -7.82 -8.92
N ASN A 363 15.47 -7.19 -9.97
CA ASN A 363 14.68 -7.85 -11.01
C ASN A 363 15.50 -7.92 -12.30
N VAL A 364 15.45 -9.06 -12.98
CA VAL A 364 15.97 -9.22 -14.34
C VAL A 364 14.84 -9.75 -15.22
N PRO A 365 14.00 -8.86 -15.78
CA PRO A 365 12.94 -9.24 -16.70
C PRO A 365 13.54 -9.77 -18.01
N LYS A 366 12.81 -10.67 -18.69
CA LYS A 366 13.29 -11.25 -19.95
C LYS A 366 13.40 -10.18 -21.04
N GLY A 367 14.60 -9.98 -21.59
CA GLY A 367 14.84 -9.03 -22.67
C GLY A 367 15.03 -7.58 -22.22
N LEU A 368 15.00 -7.32 -20.91
CA LEU A 368 15.30 -6.02 -20.29
C LEU A 368 16.61 -6.09 -19.49
N GLY A 369 17.11 -4.92 -19.09
CA GLY A 369 18.29 -4.79 -18.23
C GLY A 369 18.00 -5.20 -16.77
N GLU A 370 19.06 -5.26 -15.96
CA GLU A 370 18.90 -5.50 -14.52
C GLU A 370 18.41 -4.23 -13.81
N HIS A 371 17.33 -4.36 -13.04
CA HIS A 371 16.78 -3.26 -12.22
C HIS A 371 17.04 -3.53 -10.74
N ASN A 372 17.74 -2.62 -10.07
CA ASN A 372 18.14 -2.76 -8.67
C ASN A 372 17.34 -1.80 -7.78
N PHE A 373 16.39 -2.34 -7.02
CA PHE A 373 15.58 -1.59 -6.09
C PHE A 373 16.22 -1.62 -4.71
N VAL A 374 16.77 -0.49 -4.26
CA VAL A 374 17.26 -0.34 -2.89
C VAL A 374 16.07 -0.14 -1.96
N THR A 375 15.92 -0.99 -0.96
CA THR A 375 14.77 -0.95 -0.04
C THR A 375 15.14 -0.49 1.36
N ASN A 376 16.42 -0.59 1.73
CA ASN A 376 16.98 -0.03 2.96
C ASN A 376 18.48 0.26 2.78
N ALA A 377 18.96 1.35 3.38
CA ALA A 377 20.37 1.68 3.47
C ALA A 377 20.71 2.06 4.92
N ILE A 378 21.80 1.51 5.45
CA ILE A 378 22.22 1.70 6.84
C ILE A 378 23.73 1.89 6.89
N HIS A 379 24.20 2.92 7.58
CA HIS A 379 25.58 3.08 7.98
C HIS A 379 25.76 2.52 9.40
N LEU A 380 26.35 1.32 9.50
CA LEU A 380 26.63 0.66 10.75
C LEU A 380 27.97 1.14 11.30
N VAL A 381 27.96 1.74 12.49
CA VAL A 381 29.15 2.23 13.18
C VAL A 381 29.39 1.37 14.42
N VAL A 382 30.49 0.62 14.40
CA VAL A 382 30.85 -0.27 15.50
C VAL A 382 31.79 0.45 16.45
N VAL A 383 31.38 0.58 17.71
CA VAL A 383 32.13 1.26 18.78
C VAL A 383 32.59 0.28 19.85
N SER A 384 33.64 0.66 20.56
CA SER A 384 34.11 -0.14 21.68
C SER A 384 33.11 -0.12 22.83
N PRO A 385 32.94 -1.22 23.57
CA PRO A 385 32.11 -1.23 24.76
C PRO A 385 32.61 -0.16 25.75
N PRO A 386 31.72 0.63 26.36
CA PRO A 386 32.13 1.74 27.20
C PRO A 386 32.84 1.24 28.45
N THR A 387 33.89 1.96 28.83
CA THR A 387 34.67 1.67 30.04
C THR A 387 33.82 1.87 31.31
N LEU A 388 34.23 1.26 32.44
CA LEU A 388 33.50 1.39 33.70
C LEU A 388 33.35 2.87 34.13
N THR A 389 34.38 3.67 33.89
CA THR A 389 34.39 5.11 34.17
C THR A 389 33.40 5.89 33.29
N GLU A 390 33.29 5.55 32.01
CA GLU A 390 32.29 6.14 31.11
C GLU A 390 30.87 5.74 31.48
N LYS A 391 30.63 4.45 31.83
CA LYS A 391 29.32 4.01 32.33
C LYS A 391 28.94 4.75 33.60
N LEU A 392 29.87 4.88 34.55
CA LEU A 392 29.66 5.62 35.78
C LEU A 392 29.37 7.10 35.51
N ARG A 393 30.13 7.73 34.62
CA ARG A 393 29.92 9.13 34.21
C ARG A 393 28.55 9.33 33.57
N LYS A 394 28.15 8.43 32.67
CA LYS A 394 26.84 8.46 31.99
C LYS A 394 25.69 8.23 32.97
N PHE A 395 25.88 7.35 33.96
CA PHE A 395 24.94 7.13 35.06
C PHE A 395 24.80 8.38 35.94
N ILE A 396 25.93 8.96 36.38
CA ILE A 396 25.96 10.15 37.23
C ILE A 396 25.31 11.33 36.52
N THR A 397 25.61 11.56 35.24
CA THR A 397 25.03 12.66 34.45
C THR A 397 23.53 12.48 34.24
N LYS A 398 23.08 11.26 33.87
CA LYS A 398 21.65 10.95 33.70
C LYS A 398 20.87 11.12 35.00
N ASN A 399 21.44 10.69 36.12
CA ASN A 399 20.78 10.69 37.43
C ASN A 399 21.22 11.85 38.34
N TRP A 400 21.87 12.87 37.79
CA TRP A 400 22.51 13.95 38.57
C TRP A 400 21.55 14.61 39.54
N LYS A 401 20.33 14.94 39.08
CA LYS A 401 19.30 15.55 39.91
C LYS A 401 18.89 14.67 41.10
N ALA A 402 18.74 13.37 40.88
CA ALA A 402 18.37 12.41 41.93
C ALA A 402 19.51 12.21 42.93
N ILE A 403 20.75 12.14 42.45
CA ILE A 403 21.95 12.00 43.30
C ILE A 403 22.10 13.24 44.20
N VAL A 404 21.99 14.45 43.63
CA VAL A 404 22.06 15.69 44.40
C VAL A 404 20.96 15.77 45.44
N ALA A 405 19.72 15.38 45.10
CA ALA A 405 18.62 15.33 46.05
C ALA A 405 18.90 14.37 47.23
N LEU A 406 19.42 13.16 46.95
CA LEU A 406 19.81 12.20 47.98
C LEU A 406 20.91 12.75 48.91
N LEU A 407 21.92 13.43 48.36
CA LEU A 407 22.99 14.04 49.15
C LEU A 407 22.48 15.17 50.03
N ILE A 408 21.54 15.98 49.55
CA ILE A 408 20.90 17.04 50.33
C ILE A 408 20.09 16.42 51.48
N VAL A 409 19.28 15.39 51.20
CA VAL A 409 18.50 14.69 52.23
C VAL A 409 19.43 14.08 53.29
N LEU A 410 20.52 13.43 52.87
CA LEU A 410 21.51 12.88 53.79
C LEU A 410 22.14 13.95 54.69
N MET A 411 22.51 15.10 54.11
CA MET A 411 23.04 16.24 54.88
C MET A 411 22.04 16.78 55.89
N VAL A 412 20.76 16.91 55.52
CA VAL A 412 19.70 17.35 56.43
C VAL A 412 19.53 16.35 57.58
N VAL A 413 19.50 15.04 57.28
CA VAL A 413 19.38 13.99 58.31
C VAL A 413 20.56 14.03 59.28
N ILE A 414 21.79 14.19 58.77
CA ILE A 414 23.00 14.30 59.61
C ILE A 414 22.94 15.54 60.51
N LEU A 415 22.52 16.70 59.97
CA LEU A 415 22.39 17.93 60.75
C LEU A 415 21.32 17.81 61.84
N VAL A 416 20.16 17.23 61.51
CA VAL A 416 19.09 16.97 62.49
C VAL A 416 19.60 16.01 63.57
N TYR A 417 20.28 14.94 63.19
CA TYR A 417 20.84 13.97 64.14
C TYR A 417 21.87 14.62 65.09
N MET A 418 22.78 15.44 64.56
CA MET A 418 23.75 16.20 65.35
C MET A 418 23.06 17.18 66.31
N LEU A 419 21.98 17.83 65.87
CA LEU A 419 21.19 18.73 66.72
C LEU A 419 20.50 17.96 67.85
N LEU A 420 19.89 16.81 67.55
CA LEU A 420 19.26 15.94 68.54
C LEU A 420 20.26 15.42 69.57
N ILE A 421 21.47 15.02 69.16
CA ILE A 421 22.54 14.63 70.08
C ILE A 421 22.93 15.81 70.98
N ARG A 422 23.14 17.01 70.41
CA ARG A 422 23.48 18.20 71.21
C ARG A 422 22.38 18.56 72.21
N LEU A 423 21.12 18.48 71.82
CA LEU A 423 19.99 18.72 72.71
C LEU A 423 19.91 17.67 73.83
N ARG A 424 20.13 16.40 73.52
CA ARG A 424 20.17 15.32 74.50
C ARG A 424 21.33 15.49 75.48
N ALA A 425 22.52 15.83 74.98
CA ALA A 425 23.70 16.09 75.81
C ALA A 425 23.50 17.29 76.75
N ARG A 426 22.90 18.39 76.27
CA ARG A 426 22.54 19.54 77.12
C ARG A 426 21.53 19.17 78.20
N ARG A 427 20.51 18.37 77.88
CA ARG A 427 19.54 17.88 78.87
C ARG A 427 20.21 17.02 79.94
N VAL A 428 21.07 16.08 79.56
CA VAL A 428 21.80 15.21 80.51
C VAL A 428 22.75 16.04 81.38
N ALA A 429 23.47 17.01 80.81
CA ALA A 429 24.32 17.91 81.58
C ALA A 429 23.50 18.72 82.60
N SER A 430 22.33 19.25 82.20
CA SER A 430 21.45 20.00 83.11
C SER A 430 20.89 19.15 84.26
N LEU A 431 20.59 17.87 84.01
CA LEU A 431 20.15 16.93 85.05
C LEU A 431 21.27 16.65 86.04
N ARG A 432 22.50 16.38 85.56
CA ARG A 432 23.66 16.18 86.44
C ARG A 432 23.97 17.40 87.30
N THR A 433 23.88 18.61 86.73
CA THR A 433 24.07 19.84 87.52
C THR A 433 22.98 20.02 88.56
N TRP A 434 21.74 19.63 88.27
CA TRP A 434 20.63 19.70 89.22
C TRP A 434 20.79 18.68 90.35
N GLU A 435 21.20 17.44 90.03
CA GLU A 435 21.52 16.40 91.02
C GLU A 435 22.66 16.83 91.96
N ALA A 436 23.75 17.40 91.41
CA ALA A 436 24.85 17.93 92.21
C ALA A 436 24.40 19.03 93.19
N LEU A 437 23.54 19.95 92.74
CA LEU A 437 22.96 21.01 93.57
C LEU A 437 22.06 20.46 94.68
N GLN A 438 21.36 19.36 94.44
CA GLN A 438 20.56 18.67 95.46
C GLN A 438 21.43 17.97 96.50
N GLU A 439 22.56 17.37 96.10
CA GLU A 439 23.52 16.78 97.03
C GLU A 439 24.17 17.84 97.93
N GLU A 440 24.55 19.00 97.38
CA GLU A 440 25.05 20.12 98.18
C GLU A 440 24.01 20.61 99.18
N LYS A 441 22.73 20.77 98.76
CA LYS A 441 21.64 21.13 99.68
C LYS A 441 21.43 20.09 100.78
N LYS A 442 21.57 18.79 100.48
CA LYS A 442 21.51 17.71 101.49
C LYS A 442 22.68 17.79 102.46
N ARG A 443 23.91 18.02 101.98
CA ARG A 443 25.09 18.21 102.84
C ARG A 443 24.94 19.44 103.73
N ALA A 444 24.49 20.57 103.20
CA ALA A 444 24.22 21.79 103.96
C ALA A 444 23.17 21.56 105.07
N LYS A 445 22.09 20.83 104.77
CA LYS A 445 21.08 20.44 105.77
C LYS A 445 21.64 19.55 106.88
N MET A 446 22.55 18.62 106.56
CA MET A 446 23.21 17.77 107.56
C MET A 446 24.16 18.56 108.47
N ILE A 447 24.86 19.58 107.93
CA ILE A 447 25.72 20.46 108.73
C ILE A 447 24.87 21.28 109.72
N THR A 448 23.75 21.85 109.29
CA THR A 448 22.82 22.56 110.20
C THR A 448 22.18 21.64 111.24
N ALA A 449 21.88 20.38 110.90
CA ALA A 449 21.36 19.41 111.87
C ALA A 449 22.44 18.94 112.87
N GLY A 450 23.71 18.93 112.45
CA GLY A 450 24.86 18.68 113.33
C GLY A 450 25.09 19.82 114.32
N GLU A 451 25.00 21.08 113.88
CA GLU A 451 25.12 22.25 114.77
C GLU A 451 24.00 22.35 115.81
N ILE A 452 22.77 21.96 115.47
CA ILE A 452 21.64 21.92 116.42
C ILE A 452 21.86 20.84 117.51
N LYS A 453 22.50 19.72 117.17
CA LYS A 453 22.88 18.69 118.14
C LYS A 453 24.04 19.08 119.07
N VAL A 454 24.93 19.97 118.64
CA VAL A 454 26.02 20.49 119.50
C VAL A 454 25.47 21.50 120.50
N LYS A 455 24.55 22.39 120.09
CA LYS A 455 23.92 23.38 120.99
C LYS A 455 22.96 22.80 122.05
N THR A 456 22.57 21.55 121.95
CA THR A 456 21.67 20.90 122.93
C THR A 456 22.41 20.07 123.99
N LYS A 457 23.75 20.04 123.95
CA LYS A 457 24.57 19.31 124.94
C LYS A 457 25.19 20.18 126.03
N ASP A 458 25.00 21.51 125.94
CA ASP A 458 25.52 22.51 126.89
C ASP A 458 24.39 23.19 127.70
N LEU A 459 23.38 22.42 128.13
CA LEU A 459 22.34 22.88 129.06
C LEU A 459 22.04 21.83 130.12
#